data_AF-A0A965PRZ2-F1
#
_entry.id   AF-A0A965PRZ2-F1
#
_cell.length_a   1.000
_cell.length_b   1.000
_cell.length_c   1.000
_cell.angle_alpha   90.00
_cell.angle_beta   90.00
_cell.angle_gamma   90.00
#
_symmetry.space_group_name_H-M   'P 1'
#
loop_
_entity.id
_entity.type
_entity.pdbx_description
1 polymer ?
#
loop_
_entity_poly.entity_id
_entity_poly.type
_entity_poly.pdbx_seq_one_letter_code
_entity_poly.pdbx_strand_id
1 'polypeptide(L)'
;MAFDLSSISKTKRLRAPKIVIAGPGKIGKTTFAASAPNAVGILTEDGSDAVDAQAFPLAQSLTDVYQAIGTLLQEKHDFQTVFLDSLDWLEPLVHAHVCEANKWATIESPGYGKGYVAAAEEWRNLLQGLEALRQRRNMAVIL
;
A
#
# COMPACT_ATOMS: atom_id res chain seq x y z
N MET A 1 -30.98 -13.89 -1.45
CA MET A 1 -30.35 -15.07 -2.10
C MET A 1 -30.02 -16.04 -0.98
N ALA A 2 -30.51 -17.29 -1.06
CA ALA A 2 -30.20 -18.31 -0.08
C ALA A 2 -28.79 -18.86 -0.37
N PHE A 3 -27.96 -18.94 0.66
CA PHE A 3 -26.65 -19.59 0.57
C PHE A 3 -26.85 -21.11 0.60
N ASP A 4 -27.13 -21.72 -0.55
CA ASP A 4 -27.27 -23.18 -0.69
C ASP A 4 -26.30 -23.76 -1.72
N LEU A 5 -26.20 -25.10 -1.78
CA LEU A 5 -25.24 -25.81 -2.63
C LEU A 5 -25.41 -25.49 -4.13
N SER A 6 -26.61 -25.10 -4.58
CA SER A 6 -26.86 -24.74 -5.98
C SER A 6 -26.32 -23.35 -6.35
N SER A 7 -26.02 -22.51 -5.35
CA SER A 7 -25.44 -21.17 -5.54
C SER A 7 -23.90 -21.18 -5.70
N ILE A 8 -23.26 -22.35 -5.59
CA ILE A 8 -21.80 -22.50 -5.73
C ILE A 8 -21.40 -22.40 -7.20
N SER A 9 -20.53 -21.43 -7.54
CA SER A 9 -19.96 -21.26 -8.88
C SER A 9 -18.44 -21.31 -8.84
N LYS A 10 -17.81 -21.70 -9.96
CA LYS A 10 -16.34 -21.59 -10.10
C LYS A 10 -15.94 -20.13 -10.09
N THR A 11 -15.25 -19.69 -9.05
CA THR A 11 -14.90 -18.29 -8.80
C THR A 11 -13.58 -17.85 -9.45
N LYS A 12 -12.92 -18.69 -10.27
CA LYS A 12 -11.62 -18.37 -10.87
C LYS A 12 -11.76 -17.12 -11.76
N ARG A 13 -11.33 -15.97 -11.24
CA ARG A 13 -11.22 -14.71 -11.96
C ARG A 13 -9.72 -14.42 -12.09
N LEU A 14 -9.23 -14.25 -13.32
CA LEU A 14 -7.92 -13.65 -13.55
C LEU A 14 -8.02 -12.17 -13.15
N ARG A 15 -7.76 -11.89 -11.88
CA ARG A 15 -7.61 -10.53 -11.35
C ARG A 15 -6.20 -10.40 -10.83
N ALA A 16 -5.64 -9.22 -10.99
CA ALA A 16 -4.38 -8.88 -10.37
C ALA A 16 -4.41 -9.23 -8.85
N PRO A 17 -3.39 -9.94 -8.34
CA PRO A 17 -3.35 -10.37 -6.96
C PRO A 17 -3.09 -9.21 -6.00
N LYS A 18 -3.46 -9.41 -4.73
CA LYS A 18 -3.00 -8.61 -3.60
C LYS A 18 -2.20 -9.54 -2.70
N ILE A 19 -0.96 -9.17 -2.42
CA ILE A 19 -0.01 -10.01 -1.70
C ILE A 19 0.52 -9.18 -0.53
N VAL A 20 0.66 -9.82 0.63
CA VAL A 20 1.37 -9.26 1.79
C VAL A 20 2.55 -10.17 2.07
N ILE A 21 3.75 -9.60 2.20
CA ILE A 21 4.99 -10.32 2.47
C ILE A 21 5.58 -9.82 3.77
N ALA A 22 5.41 -10.62 4.82
CA ALA A 22 5.96 -10.34 6.13
C ALA A 22 7.18 -11.23 6.40
N GLY A 23 8.23 -10.64 6.96
CA GLY A 23 9.42 -11.37 7.34
C GLY A 23 10.52 -10.45 7.86
N PRO A 24 11.54 -11.01 8.54
CA PRO A 24 12.65 -10.23 9.07
C PRO A 24 13.41 -9.48 7.97
N GLY A 25 14.22 -8.49 8.38
CA GLY A 25 15.08 -7.73 7.47
C GLY A 25 16.00 -8.65 6.67
N LYS A 26 16.31 -8.24 5.43
CA LYS A 26 17.24 -8.94 4.51
C LYS A 26 16.84 -10.37 4.09
N ILE A 27 15.58 -10.77 4.30
CA ILE A 27 15.05 -12.06 3.79
C ILE A 27 14.67 -12.02 2.29
N GLY A 28 14.82 -10.85 1.63
CA GLY A 28 14.54 -10.67 0.20
C GLY A 28 13.14 -10.19 -0.15
N LYS A 29 12.42 -9.52 0.76
CA LYS A 29 11.06 -8.98 0.52
C LYS A 29 11.03 -7.99 -0.64
N THR A 30 11.88 -6.97 -0.58
CA THR A 30 12.06 -5.96 -1.64
C THR A 30 12.43 -6.61 -2.96
N THR A 31 13.37 -7.57 -2.93
CA THR A 31 13.78 -8.32 -4.13
C THR A 31 12.62 -9.09 -4.75
N PHE A 32 11.80 -9.76 -3.93
CA PHE A 32 10.59 -10.45 -4.42
C PHE A 32 9.63 -9.45 -5.07
N ALA A 33 9.37 -8.32 -4.41
CA ALA A 33 8.42 -7.33 -4.89
C ALA A 33 8.88 -6.68 -6.20
N ALA A 34 10.15 -6.32 -6.30
CA ALA A 34 10.78 -5.77 -7.50
C ALA A 34 10.87 -6.77 -8.66
N SER A 35 10.92 -8.07 -8.38
CA SER A 35 10.95 -9.12 -9.41
C SER A 35 9.57 -9.42 -10.03
N ALA A 36 8.51 -8.78 -9.55
CA ALA A 36 7.18 -8.93 -10.14
C ALA A 36 7.10 -8.32 -11.55
N PRO A 37 6.16 -8.76 -12.40
CA PRO A 37 6.03 -8.22 -13.75
C PRO A 37 5.87 -6.70 -13.75
N ASN A 38 6.73 -6.01 -14.52
CA ASN A 38 6.82 -4.54 -14.65
C ASN A 38 6.46 -3.81 -13.34
N ALA A 39 7.24 -4.08 -12.29
CA ALA A 39 6.98 -3.56 -10.96
C ALA A 39 7.44 -2.10 -10.81
N VAL A 40 6.67 -1.33 -10.03
CA VAL A 40 7.05 0.01 -9.58
C VAL A 40 6.90 0.14 -8.06
N GLY A 41 7.92 0.67 -7.42
CA GLY A 41 7.98 0.86 -5.98
C GLY A 41 7.47 2.23 -5.53
N ILE A 42 6.66 2.23 -4.47
CA ILE A 42 6.47 3.38 -3.59
C ILE A 42 7.30 3.08 -2.35
N LEU A 43 8.39 3.82 -2.16
CA LEU A 43 9.36 3.54 -1.10
C LEU A 43 9.13 4.48 0.08
N THR A 44 9.09 3.94 1.30
CA THR A 44 9.03 4.69 2.57
C THR A 44 10.26 4.44 3.43
N GLU A 45 11.10 3.48 3.07
CA GLU A 45 12.38 3.16 3.71
C GLU A 45 13.55 3.41 2.77
N ASP A 46 14.66 3.92 3.33
CA ASP A 46 15.94 4.08 2.63
C ASP A 46 16.72 2.75 2.60
N GLY A 47 16.14 1.75 1.93
CA GLY A 47 16.65 0.36 1.88
C GLY A 47 16.83 -0.20 0.47
N SER A 48 16.47 0.56 -0.56
CA SER A 48 16.48 0.10 -1.96
C SER A 48 17.87 0.11 -2.61
N ASP A 49 18.91 0.63 -1.95
CA ASP A 49 20.28 0.70 -2.50
C ASP A 49 20.83 -0.66 -2.97
N ALA A 50 20.26 -1.77 -2.48
CA ALA A 50 20.65 -3.13 -2.86
C ALA A 50 19.80 -3.76 -3.99
N VAL A 51 18.70 -3.12 -4.43
CA VAL A 51 17.75 -3.71 -5.40
C VAL A 51 17.52 -2.75 -6.57
N ASP A 52 17.92 -3.17 -7.76
CA ASP A 52 17.63 -2.47 -9.03
C ASP A 52 16.13 -2.58 -9.35
N ALA A 53 15.35 -1.60 -8.87
CA ALA A 53 13.91 -1.53 -9.02
C ALA A 53 13.49 -0.16 -9.58
N GLN A 54 12.47 -0.16 -10.44
CA GLN A 54 11.82 1.08 -10.85
C GLN A 54 11.01 1.59 -9.66
N ALA A 55 11.27 2.82 -9.20
CA ALA A 55 10.59 3.38 -8.04
C ALA A 55 10.37 4.88 -8.19
N PHE A 56 9.36 5.39 -7.49
CA PHE A 56 9.24 6.82 -7.24
C PHE A 56 10.34 7.29 -6.28
N PRO A 57 10.59 8.61 -6.17
CA PRO A 57 11.38 9.15 -5.07
C PRO A 57 10.86 8.68 -3.71
N LEU A 58 11.76 8.59 -2.73
CA LEU A 58 11.43 8.20 -1.36
C LEU A 58 10.30 9.09 -0.80
N ALA A 59 9.19 8.47 -0.40
CA ALA A 59 8.06 9.14 0.20
C ALA A 59 8.40 9.56 1.64
N GLN A 60 8.27 10.85 1.93
CA GLN A 60 8.54 11.42 3.25
C GLN A 60 7.27 11.71 4.04
N SER A 61 6.11 11.56 3.40
CA SER A 61 4.79 11.77 3.97
C SER A 61 3.76 10.82 3.36
N LEU A 62 2.64 10.62 4.06
CA LEU A 62 1.51 9.87 3.51
C LEU A 62 0.92 10.57 2.27
N THR A 63 1.03 11.89 2.18
CA THR A 63 0.63 12.66 1.00
C THR A 63 1.43 12.26 -0.24
N ASP A 64 2.75 12.03 -0.09
CA ASP A 64 3.60 11.59 -1.21
C ASP A 64 3.17 10.20 -1.70
N VAL A 65 2.83 9.30 -0.77
CA VAL A 65 2.28 7.97 -1.10
C VAL A 65 0.97 8.11 -1.88
N TYR A 66 0.08 9.01 -1.46
CA TYR A 66 -1.16 9.28 -2.19
C TYR A 66 -0.93 9.90 -3.56
N GLN A 67 0.07 10.77 -3.71
CA GLN A 67 0.47 11.33 -5.00
C GLN A 67 0.99 10.24 -5.94
N ALA A 68 1.80 9.31 -5.45
CA ALA A 68 2.28 8.17 -6.24
C ALA A 68 1.12 7.26 -6.70
N ILE A 69 0.18 6.92 -5.80
CA ILE A 69 -1.03 6.18 -6.15
C ILE A 69 -1.88 6.94 -7.18
N GLY A 70 -2.04 8.25 -7.00
CA GLY A 70 -2.76 9.13 -7.92
C GLY A 70 -2.13 9.15 -9.31
N THR A 71 -0.80 9.25 -9.37
CA THR A 71 0.00 9.21 -10.61
C THR A 71 -0.24 7.91 -11.36
N LEU A 72 -0.12 6.77 -10.69
CA LEU A 72 -0.39 5.45 -11.29
C LEU A 72 -1.86 5.27 -11.71
N LEU A 73 -2.80 5.97 -11.07
CA LEU A 73 -4.21 5.95 -11.49
C LEU A 73 -4.46 6.79 -12.74
N GLN A 74 -3.80 7.93 -12.88
CA GLN A 74 -4.14 8.98 -13.86
C GLN A 74 -3.25 8.95 -15.11
N GLU A 75 -1.96 8.71 -14.95
CA GLU A 75 -0.99 8.77 -16.03
C GLU A 75 -0.95 7.45 -16.83
N LYS A 76 -0.62 7.56 -18.12
CA LYS A 76 -0.47 6.39 -18.99
C LYS A 76 0.89 5.74 -18.75
N HIS A 77 0.89 4.44 -18.46
CA HIS A 77 2.10 3.65 -18.23
C HIS A 77 1.83 2.16 -18.47
N ASP A 78 2.91 1.37 -18.54
CA ASP A 78 2.85 -0.09 -18.78
C ASP A 78 3.19 -0.93 -17.53
N PHE A 79 3.30 -0.31 -16.35
CA PHE A 79 3.48 -1.01 -15.08
C PHE A 79 2.32 -1.97 -14.78
N GLN A 80 2.67 -3.17 -14.31
CA GLN A 80 1.73 -4.24 -14.00
C GLN A 80 1.66 -4.56 -12.51
N THR A 81 2.66 -4.15 -11.73
CA THR A 81 2.69 -4.36 -10.28
C THR A 81 3.09 -3.08 -9.59
N VAL A 82 2.41 -2.73 -8.51
CA VAL A 82 2.87 -1.73 -7.54
C VAL A 82 3.26 -2.44 -6.26
N PHE A 83 4.37 -2.04 -5.66
CA PHE A 83 4.75 -2.49 -4.33
C PHE A 83 5.01 -1.31 -3.40
N LEU A 84 4.62 -1.45 -2.14
CA LEU A 84 4.87 -0.47 -1.09
C LEU A 84 5.90 -1.06 -0.14
N ASP A 85 7.07 -0.44 -0.04
CA ASP A 85 8.17 -0.93 0.78
C ASP A 85 8.73 0.20 1.65
N SER A 86 8.56 0.19 2.97
CA SER A 86 8.01 -0.86 3.83
C SER A 86 6.88 -0.35 4.75
N LEU A 87 6.01 -1.26 5.19
CA LEU A 87 4.84 -0.90 6.00
C LEU A 87 5.20 -0.37 7.40
N ASP A 88 6.32 -0.82 7.96
CA ASP A 88 6.83 -0.35 9.25
C ASP A 88 7.34 1.10 9.17
N TRP A 89 7.94 1.50 8.04
CA TRP A 89 8.29 2.90 7.81
C TRP A 89 7.09 3.76 7.37
N LEU A 90 6.05 3.14 6.81
CA LEU A 90 4.80 3.83 6.50
C LEU A 90 3.98 4.19 7.76
N GLU A 91 3.99 3.35 8.79
CA GLU A 91 3.16 3.53 9.99
C GLU A 91 3.38 4.88 10.70
N PRO A 92 4.62 5.34 10.92
CA PRO A 92 4.88 6.68 11.44
C PRO A 92 4.35 7.80 10.54
N LEU A 93 4.37 7.62 9.21
CA LEU A 93 3.82 8.60 8.27
C LEU A 93 2.30 8.70 8.38
N VAL A 94 1.62 7.56 8.60
CA VAL A 94 0.17 7.53 8.86
C VAL A 94 -0.14 8.25 10.17
N HIS A 95 0.61 7.98 11.23
CA HIS A 95 0.44 8.68 12.51
C HIS A 95 0.65 10.18 12.37
N ALA A 96 1.71 10.61 11.69
CA ALA A 96 1.99 12.03 11.45
C ALA A 96 0.85 12.70 10.67
N HIS A 97 0.38 12.06 9.59
CA HIS A 97 -0.73 12.57 8.79
C HIS A 97 -2.02 12.75 9.60
N VAL A 98 -2.39 11.75 10.39
CA VAL A 98 -3.58 11.80 11.25
C VAL A 98 -3.45 12.89 12.31
N CYS A 99 -2.27 13.02 12.92
CA CYS A 99 -2.02 14.06 13.91
C CYS A 99 -2.14 15.45 13.29
N GLU A 100 -1.54 15.67 12.11
CA GLU A 100 -1.63 16.94 11.38
C GLU A 100 -3.08 17.28 11.02
N ALA A 101 -3.81 16.34 10.43
CA ALA A 101 -5.21 16.53 10.02
C ALA A 101 -6.14 16.91 11.19
N ASN A 102 -5.87 16.37 12.38
CA ASN A 102 -6.67 16.62 13.57
C ASN A 102 -6.09 17.69 14.50
N LYS A 103 -4.96 18.32 14.13
CA LYS A 103 -4.22 19.29 14.96
C LYS A 103 -3.83 18.72 16.33
N TRP A 104 -3.44 17.45 16.36
CA TRP A 104 -2.93 16.78 17.55
C TRP A 104 -1.42 16.89 17.62
N ALA A 105 -0.88 17.11 18.82
CA ALA A 105 0.56 17.13 19.03
C ALA A 105 1.18 15.72 18.92
N THR A 106 0.41 14.70 19.31
CA THR A 106 0.79 13.29 19.30
C THR A 106 -0.43 12.41 19.08
N ILE A 107 -0.22 11.14 18.70
CA ILE A 107 -1.30 10.17 18.47
C ILE A 107 -2.16 9.90 19.73
N GLU A 108 -1.66 10.22 20.92
CA GLU A 108 -2.39 10.05 22.19
C GLU A 108 -3.17 11.31 22.63
N SER A 109 -3.00 12.44 21.93
CA SER A 109 -3.72 13.69 22.25
C SER A 109 -5.25 13.56 22.38
N PRO A 110 -5.98 12.75 21.58
CA PRO A 110 -7.43 12.60 21.74
C PRO A 110 -7.85 11.72 22.94
N GLY A 111 -6.87 11.16 23.66
CA GLY A 111 -7.07 10.21 24.75
C GLY A 111 -6.84 8.76 24.31
N TYR A 112 -6.65 7.89 25.31
CA TYR A 112 -6.19 6.51 25.16
C TYR A 112 -6.86 5.76 24.01
N GLY A 113 -6.05 5.29 23.06
CA GLY A 113 -6.48 4.45 21.95
C GLY A 113 -7.16 5.20 20.78
N LYS A 114 -7.63 6.43 20.98
CA LYS A 114 -8.45 7.11 19.95
C LYS A 114 -7.66 7.52 18.71
N GLY A 115 -6.40 7.93 18.85
CA GLY A 115 -5.59 8.26 17.68
C GLY A 115 -5.26 7.04 16.82
N TYR A 116 -5.04 5.87 17.43
CA TYR A 116 -4.86 4.63 16.66
C TYR A 116 -6.13 4.18 15.95
N VAL A 117 -7.31 4.48 16.49
CA VAL A 117 -8.57 4.26 15.75
C VAL A 117 -8.62 5.14 14.49
N ALA A 118 -8.25 6.41 14.60
CA ALA A 118 -8.15 7.31 13.46
C ALA A 118 -7.07 6.85 12.46
N ALA A 119 -5.92 6.38 12.94
CA ALA A 119 -4.89 5.77 12.10
C ALA A 119 -5.40 4.51 11.37
N ALA A 120 -6.18 3.66 12.03
CA ALA A 120 -6.78 2.50 11.41
C ALA A 120 -7.81 2.88 10.32
N GLU A 121 -8.53 3.99 10.48
CA GLU A 121 -9.37 4.56 9.42
C GLU A 121 -8.53 5.05 8.24
N GLU A 122 -7.43 5.72 8.51
CA GLU A 122 -6.52 6.20 7.48
C GLU A 122 -5.85 5.05 6.71
N TRP A 123 -5.49 3.95 7.38
CA TRP A 123 -5.07 2.71 6.73
C TRP A 123 -6.13 2.16 5.77
N ARG A 124 -7.42 2.25 6.12
CA ARG A 124 -8.50 1.83 5.21
C ARG A 124 -8.56 2.72 3.97
N ASN A 125 -8.29 4.02 4.10
CA ASN A 125 -8.24 4.94 2.96
C ASN A 125 -7.08 4.59 2.03
N LEU A 126 -5.89 4.34 2.57
CA LEU A 126 -4.74 3.86 1.81
C LEU A 126 -5.03 2.56 1.06
N LEU A 127 -5.57 1.55 1.75
CA LEU A 127 -5.90 0.26 1.14
C LEU A 127 -6.97 0.39 0.05
N GLN A 128 -7.90 1.36 0.17
CA GLN A 128 -8.85 1.68 -0.90
C GLN A 128 -8.16 2.28 -2.12
N GLY A 129 -7.16 3.14 -1.94
CA GLY A 129 -6.35 3.68 -3.03
C GLY A 129 -5.62 2.58 -3.81
N LEU A 130 -4.98 1.65 -3.10
CA LEU A 130 -4.32 0.49 -3.71
C LEU A 130 -5.32 -0.47 -4.38
N GLU A 131 -6.49 -0.68 -3.78
CA GLU A 131 -7.56 -1.44 -4.42
C GLU A 131 -8.07 -0.76 -5.70
N ALA A 132 -8.09 0.58 -5.76
CA ALA A 132 -8.46 1.31 -6.96
C ALA A 132 -7.46 1.06 -8.11
N LEU A 133 -6.15 1.01 -7.83
CA LEU A 133 -5.14 0.61 -8.81
C LEU A 133 -5.42 -0.79 -9.35
N ARG A 134 -5.69 -1.74 -8.45
CA ARG A 134 -6.01 -3.12 -8.83
C ARG A 134 -7.29 -3.24 -9.66
N GLN A 135 -8.34 -2.49 -9.31
CA GLN A 135 -9.63 -2.59 -10.00
C GLN A 135 -9.65 -1.84 -11.34
N ARG A 136 -9.02 -0.67 -11.41
CA ARG A 136 -9.11 0.24 -12.57
C ARG A 136 -7.95 0.07 -13.54
N ARG A 137 -6.76 -0.30 -13.04
CA ARG A 137 -5.53 -0.47 -13.83
C ARG A 137 -5.09 -1.93 -13.93
N ASN A 138 -5.78 -2.86 -13.27
CA ASN A 138 -5.43 -4.28 -13.19
C ASN A 138 -3.96 -4.50 -12.75
N MET A 139 -3.47 -3.64 -11.86
CA MET A 139 -2.13 -3.78 -11.29
C MET A 139 -2.14 -4.71 -10.08
N ALA A 140 -1.16 -5.61 -9.99
CA ALA A 140 -0.91 -6.37 -8.77
C ALA A 140 -0.46 -5.41 -7.66
N VAL A 141 -0.82 -5.71 -6.42
CA VAL A 141 -0.41 -4.93 -5.25
C VAL A 141 0.38 -5.85 -4.33
N ILE A 142 1.60 -5.45 -3.99
CA ILE A 142 2.45 -6.13 -3.02
C ILE A 142 2.68 -5.17 -1.85
N LEU A 143 2.45 -5.66 -0.64
CA LEU A 143 2.66 -4.98 0.63
C LEU A 143 3.65 -5.77 1.50
#